data_AF-A0AAW8K5A6-F1
#
_entry.id   AF-A0AAW8K5A6-F1
#
_cell.length_a   1.000
_cell.length_b   1.000
_cell.length_c   1.000
_cell.angle_alpha   90.00
_cell.angle_beta   90.00
_cell.angle_gamma   90.00
#
_symmetry.space_group_name_H-M   'P 1'
#
loop_
_entity.id
_entity.type
_entity.pdbx_description
1 polymer ?
#
loop_
_entity_poly.entity_id
_entity_poly.type
_entity_poly.pdbx_seq_one_letter_code
_entity_poly.pdbx_strand_id
1 'polypeptide(L)'
;LQSSSATVGIVLLLANQGLLDIRICFFIIMGCNIGSCVSALLASLSGKAIAKRAALIHLFFNIIGTAIIYIVLSVALEPITAFISTISSGNPGREVANAHSLIKIAEVVMLAPFSKHIVKLT
;
A
#
# COMPACT_ATOMS: atom_id res chain seq x y z
N LEU A 1 -14.18 -4.18 -7.27
CA LEU A 1 -13.43 -4.91 -6.23
C LEU A 1 -12.95 -3.90 -5.20
N GLN A 2 -13.42 -3.94 -3.95
CA GLN A 2 -13.02 -3.00 -2.89
C GLN A 2 -12.17 -3.67 -1.78
N SER A 3 -11.75 -4.92 -1.99
CA SER A 3 -10.84 -5.61 -1.07
C SER A 3 -9.42 -5.55 -1.62
N SER A 4 -8.51 -4.92 -0.89
CA SER A 4 -7.09 -4.87 -1.29
C SER A 4 -6.49 -6.28 -1.40
N SER A 5 -6.88 -7.20 -0.51
CA SER A 5 -6.44 -8.60 -0.58
C SER A 5 -6.92 -9.32 -1.84
N ALA A 6 -8.15 -9.03 -2.30
CA ALA A 6 -8.65 -9.60 -3.55
C ALA A 6 -7.88 -9.05 -4.77
N THR A 7 -7.61 -7.74 -4.79
CA THR A 7 -6.83 -7.13 -5.88
C THR A 7 -5.39 -7.65 -5.90
N VAL A 8 -4.72 -7.72 -4.75
CA VAL A 8 -3.36 -8.28 -4.65
C VAL A 8 -3.33 -9.76 -5.05
N GLY A 9 -4.37 -10.53 -4.72
CA GLY A 9 -4.52 -11.91 -5.18
C GLY A 9 -4.56 -12.03 -6.71
N ILE A 10 -5.27 -11.12 -7.39
CA ILE A 10 -5.29 -11.07 -8.86
C ILE A 10 -3.91 -10.69 -9.41
N VAL A 11 -3.26 -9.67 -8.85
CA VAL A 11 -1.91 -9.25 -9.28
C VAL A 11 -0.91 -10.38 -9.11
N LEU A 12 -0.99 -11.13 -8.02
CA LEU A 12 -0.16 -12.31 -7.77
C LEU A 12 -0.36 -13.40 -8.84
N LEU A 13 -1.61 -13.69 -9.20
CA LEU A 13 -1.92 -14.67 -10.25
C LEU A 13 -1.36 -14.22 -11.61
N LEU A 14 -1.55 -12.95 -11.97
CA LEU A 14 -1.05 -12.38 -13.22
C LEU A 14 0.48 -12.34 -13.26
N ALA A 15 1.15 -12.03 -12.15
CA ALA A 15 2.61 -12.06 -12.05
C ALA A 15 3.15 -13.50 -12.22
N ASN A 16 2.51 -14.49 -11.60
CA ASN A 16 2.88 -15.90 -11.79
C ASN A 16 2.70 -16.40 -13.23
N GLN A 17 1.79 -15.78 -14.00
CA GLN A 17 1.60 -16.05 -15.42
C GLN A 17 2.56 -15.26 -16.32
N GLY A 18 3.45 -14.44 -15.75
CA GLY A 18 4.36 -13.58 -16.50
C GLY A 18 3.66 -12.39 -17.19
N LEU A 19 2.40 -12.11 -16.84
CA LEU A 19 1.63 -11.02 -17.44
C LEU A 19 1.88 -9.66 -16.78
N LEU A 20 2.42 -9.67 -15.55
CA LEU A 20 2.81 -8.46 -14.83
C LEU A 20 4.23 -8.59 -14.31
N ASP A 21 5.04 -7.58 -14.63
CA ASP A 21 6.37 -7.38 -14.05
C ASP A 21 6.24 -6.76 -12.65
N ILE A 22 7.11 -7.19 -11.73
CA ILE A 22 7.13 -6.71 -10.34
C ILE A 22 7.24 -5.18 -10.24
N ARG A 23 7.89 -4.52 -11.20
CA ARG A 23 7.97 -3.05 -11.28
C ARG A 23 6.59 -2.42 -11.36
N ILE A 24 5.68 -2.99 -12.16
CA ILE A 24 4.30 -2.51 -12.30
C ILE A 24 3.49 -2.86 -11.06
N CYS A 25 3.72 -4.06 -10.49
CA CYS A 25 3.01 -4.53 -9.30
C CYS A 25 3.16 -3.58 -8.10
N PHE A 26 4.33 -2.95 -7.91
CA PHE A 26 4.51 -1.94 -6.85
C PHE A 26 3.51 -0.79 -6.95
N PHE A 27 3.28 -0.26 -8.16
CA PHE A 27 2.34 0.86 -8.37
C PHE A 27 0.89 0.43 -8.19
N ILE A 28 0.54 -0.79 -8.60
CA ILE A 28 -0.80 -1.35 -8.34
C ILE A 28 -1.05 -1.51 -6.84
N ILE A 29 -0.06 -2.05 -6.11
CA ILE A 29 -0.12 -2.20 -4.64
C ILE A 29 -0.33 -0.85 -3.95
N MET A 30 0.43 0.18 -4.36
CA MET A 30 0.27 1.55 -3.85
C MET A 30 -1.13 2.11 -4.13
N GLY A 31 -1.66 1.92 -5.33
CA GLY A 31 -3.05 2.30 -5.65
C GLY A 31 -4.07 1.58 -4.78
N CYS A 32 -3.87 0.29 -4.50
CA CYS A 32 -4.72 -0.49 -3.60
C CYS A 32 -4.67 0.02 -2.15
N ASN A 33 -3.53 0.55 -1.72
CA ASN A 33 -3.35 1.08 -0.37
C ASN A 33 -4.23 2.32 -0.12
N ILE A 34 -4.22 3.25 -1.06
CA ILE A 34 -5.11 4.43 -1.02
C ILE A 34 -6.57 3.98 -1.20
N GLY A 35 -6.82 3.08 -2.17
CA GLY A 35 -8.17 2.59 -2.49
C GLY A 35 -8.89 1.88 -1.34
N SER A 36 -8.17 1.23 -0.42
CA SER A 36 -8.79 0.62 0.79
C SER A 36 -9.51 1.64 1.67
N CYS A 37 -9.13 2.91 1.63
CA CYS A 37 -9.73 3.95 2.46
C CYS A 37 -11.15 4.35 2.01
N VAL A 38 -11.52 4.05 0.75
CA VAL A 38 -12.79 4.49 0.15
C VAL A 38 -14.00 4.00 0.94
N SER A 39 -14.03 2.73 1.36
CA SER A 39 -15.15 2.22 2.17
C SER A 39 -15.27 2.90 3.53
N ALA A 40 -14.14 3.21 4.19
CA ALA A 40 -14.16 3.93 5.45
C ALA A 40 -14.68 5.37 5.27
N LEU A 41 -14.27 6.03 4.17
CA LEU A 41 -14.77 7.36 3.81
C LEU A 41 -16.28 7.33 3.56
N LEU A 42 -16.76 6.42 2.71
CA LEU A 42 -18.18 6.28 2.39
C LEU A 42 -19.01 5.95 3.64
N ALA A 43 -18.55 5.02 4.48
CA ALA A 43 -19.22 4.66 5.73
C ALA A 43 -19.26 5.84 6.72
N SER A 44 -18.25 6.71 6.70
CA SER A 44 -18.19 7.88 7.61
C SER A 44 -19.12 9.04 7.22
N LEU A 45 -19.65 9.08 5.98
CA LEU A 45 -20.47 10.20 5.50
C LEU A 45 -21.74 10.37 6.34
N SER A 46 -22.40 9.26 6.67
CA SER A 46 -23.57 9.20 7.55
C SER A 46 -23.21 9.11 9.04
N GLY A 47 -21.92 9.13 9.38
CA GLY A 47 -21.39 8.99 10.73
C GLY A 47 -21.20 10.32 11.48
N LYS A 48 -20.94 10.21 12.79
CA LYS A 48 -20.59 11.35 13.66
C LYS A 48 -19.22 11.94 13.28
N ALA A 49 -18.90 13.15 13.76
CA ALA A 49 -17.62 13.81 13.51
C ALA A 49 -16.39 12.93 13.81
N ILE A 50 -16.46 12.09 14.85
CA ILE A 50 -15.40 11.14 15.21
C ILE A 50 -15.16 10.11 14.10
N ALA A 51 -16.22 9.58 13.48
CA ALA A 51 -16.11 8.62 12.38
C ALA A 51 -15.48 9.26 11.14
N LYS A 52 -15.85 10.52 10.83
CA LYS A 52 -15.24 11.29 9.74
C LYS A 52 -13.76 11.53 9.98
N ARG A 53 -13.38 11.94 11.20
CA ARG A 53 -11.97 12.11 11.59
C ARG A 53 -11.19 10.82 11.47
N ALA A 54 -11.72 9.70 11.95
CA ALA A 54 -11.06 8.39 11.83
C ALA A 54 -10.84 7.98 10.37
N ALA A 55 -11.84 8.18 9.50
CA ALA A 55 -11.71 7.89 8.07
C ALA A 55 -10.67 8.79 7.38
N LEU A 56 -10.61 10.08 7.74
CA LEU A 56 -9.61 11.00 7.21
C LEU A 56 -8.20 10.68 7.71
N ILE A 57 -8.03 10.31 8.99
CA ILE A 57 -6.74 9.84 9.52
C ILE A 57 -6.26 8.63 8.73
N HIS A 58 -7.16 7.66 8.48
CA HIS A 58 -6.83 6.49 7.67
C HIS A 58 -6.42 6.87 6.24
N LEU A 59 -7.15 7.78 5.60
CA LEU A 59 -6.82 8.28 4.27
C LEU A 59 -5.45 8.97 4.23
N PHE A 60 -5.20 9.94 5.13
CA PHE A 60 -3.95 10.68 5.16
C PHE A 60 -2.75 9.78 5.47
N PHE A 61 -2.92 8.81 6.37
CA PHE A 61 -1.89 7.82 6.66
C PHE A 61 -1.47 7.06 5.39
N ASN A 62 -2.43 6.55 4.62
CA ASN A 62 -2.13 5.82 3.39
C ASN A 62 -1.59 6.73 2.27
N ILE A 63 -2.09 7.97 2.13
CA ILE A 63 -1.59 8.92 1.12
C ILE A 63 -0.14 9.31 1.40
N ILE A 64 0.16 9.73 2.64
CA ILE A 64 1.51 10.16 3.01
C ILE A 64 2.48 8.97 2.92
N GLY A 65 2.07 7.79 3.39
CA GLY A 65 2.88 6.58 3.33
C GLY A 65 3.20 6.19 1.89
N THR A 66 2.17 6.18 1.04
CA THR A 66 2.31 5.89 -0.39
C THR A 66 3.21 6.91 -1.10
N ALA A 67 3.09 8.20 -0.77
CA ALA A 67 3.93 9.24 -1.35
C ALA A 67 5.41 9.07 -0.98
N ILE A 68 5.71 8.72 0.28
CA ILE A 68 7.08 8.43 0.73
C ILE A 68 7.62 7.19 0.02
N ILE A 69 6.84 6.11 -0.03
CA ILE A 69 7.24 4.87 -0.72
C ILE A 69 7.48 5.11 -2.21
N TYR A 70 6.65 5.94 -2.86
CA TYR A 70 6.86 6.32 -4.25
C TYR A 70 8.19 7.05 -4.48
N ILE A 71 8.56 8.00 -3.60
CA ILE A 71 9.86 8.70 -3.68
C ILE A 71 11.02 7.72 -3.46
N VAL A 72 10.89 6.79 -2.52
CA VAL A 72 11.91 5.76 -2.27
C VAL A 72 12.07 4.86 -3.50
N LEU A 73 10.95 4.39 -4.08
CA LEU A 73 10.96 3.56 -5.28
C LEU A 73 11.51 4.30 -6.49
N SER A 74 11.24 5.61 -6.67
CA SER A 74 11.74 6.34 -7.84
C SER A 74 13.27 6.47 -7.86
N VAL A 75 13.92 6.44 -6.69
CA VAL A 75 15.39 6.51 -6.57
C VAL A 75 16.03 5.12 -6.44
N ALA A 76 15.33 4.15 -5.84
CA ALA A 76 15.87 2.84 -5.49
C ALA A 76 15.11 1.66 -6.12
N LEU A 77 14.45 1.85 -7.27
CA LEU A 77 13.62 0.82 -7.91
C LEU A 77 14.38 -0.49 -8.14
N GLU A 78 15.52 -0.41 -8.82
CA GLU A 78 16.32 -1.59 -9.17
C GLU A 78 16.86 -2.34 -7.94
N PRO A 79 17.51 -1.69 -6.94
CA PRO A 79 17.96 -2.41 -5.76
C PRO A 79 16.81 -2.98 -4.92
N ILE A 80 15.66 -2.29 -4.84
CA ILE A 80 14.47 -2.81 -4.15
C ILE A 80 13.92 -4.02 -4.88
N THR A 81 13.83 -3.97 -6.22
CA THR A 81 13.36 -5.09 -7.03
C THR A 81 14.27 -6.30 -6.87
N ALA A 82 15.60 -6.11 -6.92
CA ALA A 82 16.58 -7.16 -6.70
C ALA A 82 16.49 -7.77 -5.29
N PHE A 83 16.31 -6.93 -4.26
CA PHE A 83 16.10 -7.39 -2.90
C PHE A 83 14.83 -8.24 -2.77
N ILE A 84 13.71 -7.76 -3.31
CA ILE A 84 12.44 -8.50 -3.30
C ILE A 84 12.58 -9.84 -4.02
N SER A 85 13.26 -9.88 -5.17
CA SER A 85 13.48 -11.12 -5.90
C SER A 85 14.32 -12.12 -5.10
N THR A 86 15.36 -11.64 -4.41
CA THR A 86 16.24 -12.44 -3.56
C THR A 86 15.47 -13.12 -2.42
N ILE A 87 14.67 -12.37 -1.66
CA ILE A 87 13.88 -12.93 -0.54
C ILE A 87 12.70 -13.79 -1.02
N SER A 88 12.33 -13.67 -2.30
CA SER A 88 11.23 -14.40 -2.93
C SER A 88 11.70 -15.65 -3.70
N SER A 89 13.01 -15.91 -3.73
CA SER A 89 13.62 -17.00 -4.50
C SER A 89 13.27 -16.94 -6.00
N GLY A 90 13.10 -15.74 -6.55
CA GLY A 90 12.73 -15.51 -7.96
C GLY A 90 11.31 -15.94 -8.34
N ASN A 91 10.41 -16.24 -7.38
CA ASN A 91 9.02 -16.57 -7.68
C ASN A 91 8.16 -15.29 -7.78
N PRO A 92 7.57 -14.96 -8.94
CA PRO A 92 6.85 -13.69 -9.14
C PRO A 92 5.67 -13.49 -8.17
N GLY A 93 4.94 -14.55 -7.85
CA GLY A 93 3.82 -14.45 -6.90
C GLY A 93 4.29 -14.14 -5.47
N ARG A 94 5.40 -14.74 -5.03
CA ARG A 94 6.04 -14.41 -3.74
C ARG A 94 6.60 -13.00 -3.74
N GLU A 95 7.13 -12.51 -4.86
CA GLU A 95 7.60 -11.12 -4.99
C GLU A 95 6.46 -10.13 -4.76
N VAL A 96 5.29 -10.35 -5.37
CA VAL A 96 4.09 -9.52 -5.15
C VAL A 96 3.64 -9.57 -3.69
N ALA A 97 3.58 -10.76 -3.08
CA ALA A 97 3.14 -10.93 -1.70
C ALA A 97 4.10 -10.26 -0.69
N ASN A 98 5.41 -10.43 -0.90
CA ASN A 98 6.45 -9.83 -0.08
C ASN A 98 6.48 -8.31 -0.25
N ALA A 99 6.39 -7.81 -1.48
CA ALA A 99 6.29 -6.39 -1.77
C ALA A 99 5.10 -5.75 -1.05
N HIS A 100 3.92 -6.37 -1.12
CA HIS A 100 2.71 -5.86 -0.45
C HIS A 100 2.89 -5.76 1.06
N SER A 101 3.43 -6.80 1.68
CA SER A 101 3.62 -6.87 3.13
C SER A 101 4.68 -5.88 3.60
N LEU A 102 5.82 -5.82 2.91
CA LEU A 102 6.93 -4.93 3.25
C LEU A 102 6.55 -3.46 3.12
N ILE A 103 5.84 -3.08 2.06
CA ILE A 103 5.36 -1.70 1.89
C ILE A 103 4.46 -1.31 3.08
N LYS A 104 3.48 -2.15 3.45
CA LYS A 104 2.59 -1.85 4.59
C LYS A 104 3.34 -1.77 5.92
N ILE A 105 4.28 -2.69 6.16
CA ILE A 105 5.11 -2.65 7.37
C ILE A 105 5.95 -1.38 7.40
N ALA A 106 6.61 -1.04 6.29
CA ALA A 106 7.42 0.17 6.18
C ALA A 106 6.58 1.43 6.43
N GLU A 107 5.40 1.55 5.82
CA GLU A 107 4.47 2.66 6.07
C GLU A 107 4.10 2.78 7.55
N VAL A 108 3.78 1.66 8.20
CA VAL A 108 3.47 1.65 9.64
C VAL A 108 4.67 2.10 10.48
N VAL A 109 5.85 1.54 10.23
CA VAL A 109 7.07 1.89 10.97
C VAL A 109 7.44 3.36 10.77
N MET A 110 7.31 3.89 9.56
CA MET A 110 7.63 5.27 9.24
C MET A 110 6.63 6.27 9.82
N LEU A 111 5.32 5.97 9.76
CA LEU A 111 4.27 6.95 10.11
C LEU A 111 3.69 6.79 11.51
N ALA A 112 3.79 5.61 12.13
CA ALA A 112 3.27 5.40 13.48
C ALA A 112 3.80 6.43 14.51
N PRO A 113 5.10 6.81 14.52
CA PRO A 113 5.61 7.85 15.42
C PRO A 113 4.96 9.23 15.21
N PHE A 114 4.48 9.51 13.99
CA PHE A 114 3.88 10.79 13.60
C PHE A 114 2.36 10.79 13.68
N SER A 115 1.72 9.72 14.17
CA SER A 115 0.26 9.59 14.20
C SER A 115 -0.43 10.77 14.90
N LYS A 116 0.16 11.31 15.98
CA LYS A 116 -0.36 12.49 16.68
C LYS A 116 -0.39 13.76 15.80
N HIS A 117 0.55 13.90 14.87
CA HIS A 117 0.59 15.02 13.93
C HIS A 117 -0.46 14.85 12.84
N ILE A 118 -0.66 13.62 12.34
CA ILE A 118 -1.71 13.30 11.37
C ILE A 118 -3.10 13.59 11.96
N VAL A 119 -3.32 13.25 13.23
CA VAL A 119 -4.56 13.57 13.95
C VAL A 119 -4.83 15.07 14.06
N LYS A 120 -3.78 15.92 14.13
CA LYS A 120 -3.97 17.39 14.17
C LYS A 120 -4.42 17.97 12.83
N LEU A 121 -4.21 17.26 11.72
CA LEU A 121 -4.64 17.68 10.38
C LEU A 121 -6.12 17.37 10.11
N THR A 122 -6.83 16.75 11.06
CA THR A 122 -8.20 16.22 10.91
C THR A 122 -9.11 16.57 12.06
#